data_AF-A0A950RLG2-F1
#
_entry.id   AF-A0A950RLG2-F1
#
_cell.length_a   1.000
_cell.length_b   1.000
_cell.length_c   1.000
_cell.angle_alpha   90.00
_cell.angle_beta   90.00
_cell.angle_gamma   90.00
#
_symmetry.space_group_name_H-M   'P 1'
#
loop_
_entity.id
_entity.type
_entity.pdbx_description
1 polymer ?
#
loop_
_entity_poly.entity_id
_entity_poly.type
_entity_poly.pdbx_seq_one_letter_code
_entity_poly.pdbx_strand_id
1 'polypeptide(L)'
;MAKLNVHKSEPLNAEPPLPALSEAFLTPVERFYIRTHGEIPRLDGARHRLRVEGLVSEPLDLSMAELRTRFPRRVVTATLQCAGNRRAELSEVAPVSGTQWDAGAIGTAEWAGVALSDVLRAAGVWETTSKELHVAFEAADQVSEEGSQFTYGASIPLTKALSDEVLLADEMNAAPLAPEHGFPLRVVVPGYIGARSLKWLTLVRLQDRPSDNPFQQKEYKL
;
A
#
# COMPACT_ATOMS: atom_id res chain seq x y z
N MET A 1 -25.99 -1.49 -9.27
CA MET A 1 -24.51 -1.33 -9.29
C MET A 1 -23.89 -2.67 -9.66
N ALA A 2 -22.90 -2.68 -10.56
CA ALA A 2 -22.21 -3.92 -10.94
C ALA A 2 -21.33 -4.40 -9.79
N LYS A 3 -21.38 -5.70 -9.47
CA LYS A 3 -20.53 -6.32 -8.44
C LYS A 3 -19.11 -6.51 -8.98
N LEU A 4 -18.11 -6.51 -8.10
CA LEU A 4 -16.74 -6.88 -8.45
C LEU A 4 -16.69 -8.33 -8.96
N ASN A 5 -15.82 -8.58 -9.94
CA ASN A 5 -15.44 -9.91 -10.39
C ASN A 5 -14.48 -10.51 -9.36
N VAL A 6 -14.90 -11.55 -8.64
CA VAL A 6 -14.11 -12.19 -7.58
C VAL A 6 -13.30 -13.35 -8.17
N HIS A 7 -11.97 -13.24 -8.11
CA HIS A 7 -11.03 -14.27 -8.55
C HIS A 7 -10.63 -15.23 -7.42
N LYS A 8 -10.63 -14.73 -6.18
CA LYS A 8 -10.37 -15.51 -4.97
C LYS A 8 -11.17 -14.91 -3.83
N SER A 9 -11.90 -15.73 -3.08
CA SER A 9 -12.65 -15.27 -1.90
C SER A 9 -11.77 -15.17 -0.66
N GLU A 10 -10.80 -16.09 -0.50
CA GLU A 10 -9.96 -16.21 0.69
C GLU A 10 -8.51 -16.51 0.31
N PRO A 11 -7.58 -15.53 0.44
CA PRO A 11 -7.81 -14.11 0.67
C PRO A 11 -8.56 -13.42 -0.49
N LEU A 12 -9.32 -12.36 -0.19
CA LEU A 12 -10.16 -11.64 -1.16
C LEU A 12 -9.32 -10.97 -2.25
N ASN A 13 -9.54 -11.37 -3.49
CA ASN A 13 -8.95 -10.77 -4.67
C ASN A 13 -10.04 -10.57 -5.74
N ALA A 14 -10.33 -9.32 -6.08
CA ALA A 14 -11.43 -8.96 -6.96
C ALA A 14 -11.13 -7.68 -7.75
N GLU A 15 -11.71 -7.55 -8.94
CA GLU A 15 -11.56 -6.38 -9.80
C GLU A 15 -12.91 -5.89 -10.35
N PRO A 16 -13.05 -4.62 -10.74
CA PRO A 16 -14.26 -4.15 -11.40
C PRO A 16 -14.43 -4.80 -12.78
N PRO A 17 -15.68 -5.01 -13.22
CA PRO A 17 -15.96 -5.22 -14.64
C PRO A 17 -15.41 -4.05 -15.47
N LEU A 18 -14.81 -4.33 -16.63
CA LEU A 18 -14.13 -3.32 -17.45
C LEU A 18 -14.98 -2.10 -17.83
N PRO A 19 -16.29 -2.23 -18.15
CA PRO A 19 -17.14 -1.06 -18.34
C PRO A 19 -17.18 -0.18 -17.08
N ALA A 20 -17.34 -0.78 -15.90
CA ALA A 20 -17.42 -0.07 -14.64
C ALA A 20 -16.08 0.59 -14.21
N LEU A 21 -14.95 0.04 -14.65
CA LEU A 21 -13.62 0.61 -14.44
C LEU A 21 -13.43 1.93 -15.20
N SER A 22 -13.97 2.02 -16.41
CA SER A 22 -13.78 3.15 -17.32
C SER A 22 -14.90 4.21 -17.26
N GLU A 23 -15.90 4.01 -16.39
CA GLU A 23 -17.04 4.93 -16.22
C GLU A 23 -16.66 6.31 -15.68
N ALA A 24 -15.55 6.42 -14.94
CA ALA A 24 -15.09 7.67 -14.35
C ALA A 24 -13.57 7.72 -14.24
N PHE A 25 -13.00 8.93 -14.25
CA PHE A 25 -11.57 9.13 -14.05
C PHE A 25 -11.12 8.67 -12.65
N LEU A 26 -11.88 9.01 -11.62
CA LEU A 26 -11.71 8.47 -10.27
C LEU A 26 -12.60 7.25 -10.12
N THR A 27 -12.00 6.09 -9.88
CA THR A 27 -12.71 4.84 -9.66
C THR A 27 -13.47 4.94 -8.32
N PRO A 28 -14.80 4.76 -8.30
CA PRO A 28 -15.57 4.68 -7.06
C PRO A 28 -15.00 3.62 -6.12
N VAL A 29 -15.04 3.85 -4.80
CA VAL A 29 -14.37 2.98 -3.82
C VAL A 29 -14.90 1.55 -3.90
N GLU A 30 -16.21 1.38 -4.05
CA GLU A 30 -16.88 0.09 -4.20
C GLU A 30 -16.54 -0.65 -5.51
N ARG A 31 -15.83 0.01 -6.42
CA ARG A 31 -15.34 -0.53 -7.71
C ARG A 31 -13.82 -0.57 -7.79
N PHE A 32 -13.11 -0.08 -6.78
CA PHE A 32 -11.65 -0.12 -6.77
C PHE A 32 -11.21 -1.56 -6.54
N TYR A 33 -10.26 -2.06 -7.33
CA TYR A 33 -9.82 -3.45 -7.22
C TYR A 33 -9.28 -3.76 -5.80
N ILE A 34 -9.53 -4.98 -5.34
CA ILE A 34 -9.11 -5.46 -4.02
C ILE A 34 -8.08 -6.56 -4.24
N ARG A 35 -6.87 -6.37 -3.72
CA ARG A 35 -5.83 -7.41 -3.63
C ARG A 35 -5.44 -7.59 -2.17
N THR A 36 -5.64 -8.78 -1.61
CA THR A 36 -5.13 -9.12 -0.25
C THR A 36 -4.35 -10.44 -0.29
N HIS A 37 -3.28 -10.52 0.52
CA HIS A 37 -2.47 -11.74 0.70
C HIS A 37 -2.93 -12.55 1.91
N GLY A 38 -3.52 -11.88 2.90
CA GLY A 38 -4.12 -12.50 4.09
C GLY A 38 -5.53 -12.02 4.34
N GLU A 39 -6.01 -12.31 5.55
CA GLU A 39 -7.27 -11.79 6.07
C GLU A 39 -7.23 -10.27 6.19
N ILE A 40 -8.39 -9.62 5.99
CA ILE A 40 -8.53 -8.18 6.20
C ILE A 40 -8.61 -7.93 7.71
N PRO A 41 -7.61 -7.26 8.33
CA PRO A 41 -7.61 -7.03 9.75
C PRO A 41 -8.73 -6.07 10.15
N ARG A 42 -9.37 -6.36 11.29
CA ARG A 42 -10.35 -5.48 11.93
C ARG A 42 -9.62 -4.55 12.91
N LEU A 43 -9.20 -3.40 12.43
CA LEU A 43 -8.46 -2.42 13.21
C LEU A 43 -9.39 -1.38 13.85
N ASP A 44 -9.04 -0.97 15.07
CA ASP A 44 -9.65 0.17 15.75
C ASP A 44 -8.80 1.42 15.48
N GLY A 45 -9.35 2.37 14.72
CA GLY A 45 -8.63 3.58 14.33
C GLY A 45 -8.19 4.46 15.51
N ALA A 46 -8.90 4.42 16.64
CA ALA A 46 -8.55 5.20 17.83
C ALA A 46 -7.37 4.58 18.60
N ARG A 47 -7.18 3.26 18.50
CA ARG A 47 -6.07 2.53 19.13
C ARG A 47 -4.90 2.28 18.18
N HIS A 48 -5.08 2.53 16.89
CA HIS A 48 -4.04 2.32 15.90
C HIS A 48 -2.89 3.30 16.09
N ARG A 49 -1.66 2.78 15.95
CA ARG A 49 -0.43 3.54 16.07
C ARG A 49 0.53 3.19 14.94
N LEU A 50 1.19 4.22 14.41
CA LEU A 50 2.28 4.10 13.46
C LEU A 50 3.62 4.28 14.20
N ARG A 51 4.46 3.25 14.18
CA ARG A 51 5.84 3.35 14.65
C ARG A 51 6.76 3.79 13.51
N VAL A 52 7.73 4.64 13.83
CA VAL A 52 8.81 5.06 12.94
C VAL A 52 10.14 4.78 13.65
N GLU A 53 10.93 3.84 13.12
CA GLU A 53 12.14 3.35 13.80
C GLU A 53 13.29 3.03 12.82
N GLY A 54 14.36 2.43 13.33
CA GLY A 54 15.53 2.01 12.54
C GLY A 54 16.65 3.04 12.60
N LEU A 55 17.25 3.36 11.46
CA LEU A 55 18.35 4.32 11.32
C LEU A 55 17.88 5.79 11.42
N VAL A 56 16.95 6.07 12.32
CA VAL A 56 16.40 7.40 12.60
C VAL A 56 17.00 7.96 13.89
N SER A 57 17.16 9.28 14.01
CA SER A 57 17.67 9.88 15.25
C SER A 57 16.58 10.09 16.29
N GLU A 58 15.33 10.28 15.85
CA GLU A 58 14.17 10.53 16.70
C GLU A 58 13.06 9.50 16.39
N PRO A 59 13.08 8.31 17.01
CA PRO A 59 12.01 7.33 16.83
C PRO A 59 10.64 7.91 17.21
N LEU A 60 9.60 7.61 16.42
CA LEU A 60 8.25 8.11 16.66
C LEU A 60 7.28 6.96 16.90
N ASP A 61 6.27 7.22 17.71
CA ASP A 61 5.11 6.35 17.87
C ASP A 61 3.86 7.24 17.88
N LEU A 62 3.14 7.25 16.76
CA LEU A 62 2.12 8.25 16.44
C LEU A 62 0.74 7.61 16.40
N SER A 63 -0.21 8.17 17.15
CA SER A 63 -1.63 7.89 16.95
C SER A 63 -2.14 8.49 15.64
N MET A 64 -3.29 8.01 15.17
CA MET A 64 -3.98 8.61 14.02
C MET A 64 -4.33 10.09 14.23
N ALA A 65 -4.67 10.49 15.46
CA ALA A 65 -4.92 11.88 15.81
C ALA A 65 -3.67 12.73 15.65
N GLU A 66 -2.53 12.28 16.19
CA GLU A 66 -1.25 12.98 16.07
C GLU A 66 -0.79 13.08 14.62
N LEU A 67 -0.94 12.02 13.81
CA LEU A 67 -0.64 12.08 12.38
C LEU A 67 -1.46 13.19 11.69
N ARG A 68 -2.77 13.26 11.95
CA ARG A 68 -3.66 14.26 11.34
C ARG A 68 -3.38 15.69 11.77
N THR A 69 -2.94 15.92 13.01
CA THR A 69 -2.78 17.28 13.57
C THR A 69 -1.35 17.81 13.54
N ARG A 70 -0.32 16.95 13.53
CA ARG A 70 1.08 17.38 13.57
C ARG A 70 1.65 17.75 12.21
N PHE A 71 1.07 17.25 11.12
CA PHE A 71 1.63 17.36 9.78
C PHE A 71 0.65 18.02 8.81
N PRO A 72 1.14 18.76 7.80
CA PRO A 72 0.29 19.29 6.74
C PRO A 72 -0.42 18.18 5.98
N ARG A 73 -1.71 18.37 5.73
CA ARG A 73 -2.49 17.45 4.89
C ARG A 73 -2.18 17.68 3.42
N ARG A 74 -2.11 16.60 2.65
CA ARG A 74 -1.91 16.60 1.20
C ARG A 74 -2.92 15.69 0.52
N VAL A 75 -3.27 16.03 -0.71
CA VAL A 75 -4.11 15.22 -1.60
C VAL A 75 -3.30 14.92 -2.85
N VAL A 76 -3.22 13.64 -3.22
CA VAL A 76 -2.54 13.18 -4.43
C VAL A 76 -3.50 12.27 -5.19
N THR A 77 -3.78 12.61 -6.44
CA THR A 77 -4.47 11.71 -7.36
C THR A 77 -3.48 10.70 -7.91
N ALA A 78 -3.67 9.42 -7.61
CA ALA A 78 -2.76 8.37 -8.06
C ALA A 78 -3.51 7.11 -8.49
N THR A 79 -3.03 6.52 -9.58
CA THR A 79 -3.42 5.20 -10.04
C THR A 79 -2.57 4.14 -9.33
N LEU A 80 -3.23 3.16 -8.73
CA LEU A 80 -2.58 1.94 -8.27
C LEU A 80 -2.84 0.84 -9.31
N GLN A 81 -1.77 0.19 -9.76
CA GLN A 81 -1.84 -0.95 -10.65
C GLN A 81 -1.16 -2.16 -10.01
N CYS A 82 -1.86 -3.30 -9.99
CA CYS A 82 -1.27 -4.57 -9.58
C CYS A 82 -0.22 -5.01 -10.61
N ALA A 83 0.93 -5.52 -10.15
CA ALA A 83 1.93 -6.12 -11.03
C ALA A 83 1.39 -7.34 -11.81
N GLY A 84 0.36 -7.99 -11.30
CA GLY A 84 -0.33 -9.10 -11.97
C GLY A 84 -1.46 -8.69 -12.91
N ASN A 85 -1.67 -7.39 -13.17
CA ASN A 85 -2.74 -6.96 -14.08
C ASN A 85 -2.56 -7.61 -15.46
N ARG A 86 -3.66 -8.09 -16.07
CA ARG A 86 -3.69 -8.83 -17.34
C ARG A 86 -2.96 -10.18 -17.33
N ARG A 87 -2.74 -10.80 -16.15
CA ARG A 87 -2.11 -12.12 -16.06
C ARG A 87 -2.87 -13.20 -16.84
N ALA A 88 -4.20 -13.13 -16.91
CA ALA A 88 -5.00 -14.09 -17.67
C ALA A 88 -4.55 -14.20 -19.13
N GLU A 89 -4.21 -13.07 -19.77
CA GLU A 89 -3.73 -13.07 -21.16
C GLU A 89 -2.36 -13.74 -21.33
N LEU A 90 -1.50 -13.65 -20.30
CA LEU A 90 -0.22 -14.37 -20.30
C LEU A 90 -0.43 -15.88 -20.16
N SER A 91 -1.41 -16.30 -19.36
CA SER A 91 -1.78 -17.71 -19.20
C SER A 91 -2.29 -18.38 -20.47
N GLU A 92 -2.85 -17.62 -21.41
CA GLU A 92 -3.23 -18.13 -22.74
C GLU A 92 -2.02 -18.50 -23.61
N VAL A 93 -0.85 -17.89 -23.36
CA VAL A 93 0.40 -18.21 -24.06
C VAL A 93 1.08 -19.42 -23.42
N ALA A 94 1.20 -19.42 -22.09
CA ALA A 94 1.76 -20.52 -21.31
C ALA A 94 1.25 -20.47 -19.86
N PRO A 95 1.07 -21.61 -19.16
CA PRO A 95 0.62 -21.61 -17.79
C PRO A 95 1.53 -20.78 -16.87
N VAL A 96 0.95 -19.81 -16.16
CA VAL A 96 1.63 -19.00 -15.14
C VAL A 96 0.89 -19.06 -13.80
N SER A 97 1.64 -19.01 -12.71
CA SER A 97 1.10 -19.04 -11.35
C SER A 97 0.50 -17.70 -10.91
N GLY A 98 -0.34 -17.74 -9.88
CA GLY A 98 -0.97 -16.57 -9.27
C GLY A 98 -2.42 -16.31 -9.73
N THR A 99 -3.04 -15.28 -9.15
CA THR A 99 -4.42 -14.88 -9.46
C THR A 99 -4.55 -14.48 -10.93
N GLN A 100 -5.53 -15.03 -11.63
CA GLN A 100 -5.75 -14.81 -13.06
C GLN A 100 -6.54 -13.52 -13.30
N TRP A 101 -5.89 -12.38 -13.10
CA TRP A 101 -6.49 -11.06 -13.33
C TRP A 101 -6.76 -10.83 -14.81
N ASP A 102 -7.93 -10.27 -15.13
CA ASP A 102 -8.20 -9.63 -16.40
C ASP A 102 -7.50 -8.25 -16.43
N ALA A 103 -8.04 -7.28 -17.16
CA ALA A 103 -7.47 -5.93 -17.28
C ALA A 103 -7.93 -4.95 -16.17
N GLY A 104 -8.60 -5.44 -15.12
CA GLY A 104 -9.24 -4.61 -14.10
C GLY A 104 -8.44 -4.45 -12.80
N ALA A 105 -7.24 -5.03 -12.67
CA ALA A 105 -6.41 -4.95 -11.48
C ALA A 105 -5.65 -3.60 -11.39
N ILE A 106 -6.40 -2.51 -11.60
CA ILE A 106 -5.96 -1.13 -11.68
C ILE A 106 -7.10 -0.22 -11.22
N GLY A 107 -6.79 0.91 -10.60
CA GLY A 107 -7.78 1.91 -10.21
C GLY A 107 -7.13 3.24 -9.86
N THR A 108 -7.85 4.33 -10.08
CA THR A 108 -7.40 5.71 -9.82
C THR A 108 -8.24 6.33 -8.72
N ALA A 109 -7.61 6.95 -7.73
CA ALA A 109 -8.31 7.62 -6.64
C ALA A 109 -7.57 8.87 -6.21
N GLU A 110 -8.28 9.77 -5.54
CA GLU A 110 -7.69 10.83 -4.74
C GLU A 110 -7.35 10.27 -3.36
N TRP A 111 -6.07 10.31 -3.00
CA TRP A 111 -5.58 9.86 -1.72
C TRP A 111 -5.27 11.07 -0.86
N ALA A 112 -5.82 11.12 0.35
CA ALA A 112 -5.57 12.21 1.28
C ALA A 112 -4.90 11.69 2.55
N GLY A 113 -3.92 12.44 3.04
CA GLY A 113 -2.98 11.95 4.04
C GLY A 113 -1.96 12.99 4.46
N VAL A 114 -0.87 12.51 5.02
CA VAL A 114 0.35 13.29 5.30
C VAL A 114 1.48 12.78 4.41
N ALA A 115 2.43 13.65 4.06
CA ALA A 115 3.59 13.19 3.30
C ALA A 115 4.47 12.29 4.16
N LEU A 116 4.92 11.17 3.61
CA LEU A 116 5.90 10.31 4.29
C LEU A 116 7.19 11.09 4.57
N SER A 117 7.59 11.98 3.67
CA SER A 117 8.76 12.84 3.84
C SER A 117 8.67 13.74 5.08
N ASP A 118 7.50 14.28 5.39
CA ASP A 118 7.30 15.13 6.57
C ASP A 118 7.42 14.33 7.88
N VAL A 119 6.90 13.09 7.90
CA VAL A 119 7.06 12.17 9.04
C VAL A 119 8.52 11.73 9.20
N LEU A 120 9.21 11.43 8.10
CA LEU A 120 10.63 11.06 8.12
C LEU A 120 11.52 12.22 8.61
N ARG A 121 11.25 13.46 8.19
CA ARG A 121 11.95 14.65 8.71
C ARG A 121 11.72 14.85 10.19
N ALA A 122 10.50 14.62 10.69
CA ALA A 122 10.22 14.65 12.12
C ALA A 122 10.94 13.52 12.90
N ALA A 123 11.32 12.43 12.21
CA ALA A 123 12.16 11.37 12.76
C ALA A 123 13.68 11.63 12.57
N GLY A 124 14.05 12.81 12.04
CA GLY A 124 15.44 13.23 11.84
C GLY A 124 16.09 12.73 10.54
N VAL A 125 15.29 12.31 9.56
CA VAL A 125 15.78 11.88 8.23
C VAL A 125 15.64 13.05 7.24
N TRP A 126 16.75 13.45 6.65
CA TRP A 126 16.84 14.63 5.79
C TRP A 126 17.35 14.27 4.40
N GLU A 127 17.29 15.20 3.45
CA GLU A 127 17.78 15.02 2.09
C GLU A 127 19.30 14.76 2.03
N THR A 128 20.02 15.14 3.08
CA THR A 128 21.46 14.87 3.28
C THR A 128 21.75 13.47 3.81
N THR A 129 20.75 12.73 4.28
CA THR A 129 20.88 11.33 4.68
C THR A 129 21.26 10.47 3.46
N SER A 130 22.08 9.43 3.66
CA SER A 130 22.56 8.58 2.56
C SER A 130 21.41 8.09 1.66
N LYS A 131 21.54 8.31 0.35
CA LYS A 131 20.54 7.93 -0.66
C LYS A 131 20.47 6.42 -0.92
N GLU A 132 21.41 5.65 -0.39
CA GLU A 132 21.46 4.18 -0.49
C GLU A 132 20.53 3.49 0.52
N LEU A 133 19.95 4.24 1.45
CA LEU A 133 19.01 3.70 2.42
C LEU A 133 17.65 3.37 1.80
N HIS A 134 16.91 2.53 2.52
CA HIS A 134 15.56 2.11 2.19
C HIS A 134 14.60 2.41 3.33
N VAL A 135 13.35 2.69 2.97
CA VAL A 135 12.24 2.78 3.92
C VAL A 135 11.40 1.52 3.76
N ALA A 136 11.45 0.65 4.77
CA ALA A 136 10.66 -0.55 4.87
C ALA A 136 9.34 -0.28 5.60
N PHE A 137 8.31 -1.02 5.22
CA PHE A 137 6.97 -0.93 5.75
C PHE A 137 6.52 -2.31 6.24
N GLU A 138 5.80 -2.35 7.37
CA GLU A 138 5.09 -3.55 7.83
C GLU A 138 3.61 -3.24 7.99
N ALA A 139 2.78 -4.23 7.65
CA ALA A 139 1.33 -4.18 7.78
C ALA A 139 0.84 -5.01 8.98
N ALA A 140 -0.45 -4.84 9.32
CA ALA A 140 -1.09 -5.60 10.40
C ALA A 140 -1.64 -6.97 9.96
N ASP A 141 -1.76 -7.24 8.66
CA ASP A 141 -2.32 -8.50 8.17
C ASP A 141 -1.36 -9.68 8.39
N GLN A 142 -1.93 -10.86 8.56
CA GLN A 142 -1.19 -12.12 8.67
C GLN A 142 -1.29 -12.86 7.35
N VAL A 143 -0.13 -13.20 6.77
CA VAL A 143 -0.01 -13.96 5.54
C VAL A 143 0.55 -15.33 5.86
N SER A 144 -0.06 -16.37 5.29
CA SER A 144 0.42 -17.74 5.36
C SER A 144 0.91 -18.18 3.98
N GLU A 145 2.21 -18.43 3.86
CA GLU A 145 2.85 -18.82 2.60
C GLU A 145 4.02 -19.78 2.89
N GLU A 146 4.17 -20.83 2.08
CA GLU A 146 5.21 -21.86 2.23
C GLU A 146 5.30 -22.48 3.64
N GLY A 147 4.16 -22.61 4.33
CA GLY A 147 4.10 -23.17 5.69
C GLY A 147 4.59 -22.22 6.80
N SER A 148 4.89 -20.96 6.46
CA SER A 148 5.27 -19.91 7.41
C SER A 148 4.17 -18.87 7.54
N GLN A 149 4.08 -18.23 8.70
CA GLN A 149 3.17 -17.11 8.95
C GLN A 149 3.98 -15.85 9.26
N PHE A 150 3.69 -14.77 8.56
CA PHE A 150 4.40 -13.48 8.69
C PHE A 150 3.48 -12.32 8.30
N THR A 151 3.86 -11.08 8.61
CA THR A 151 3.12 -9.88 8.19
C THR A 151 3.48 -9.46 6.76
N TYR A 152 2.55 -8.84 6.03
CA TYR A 152 2.91 -8.28 4.73
C TYR A 152 3.89 -7.12 4.90
N GLY A 153 4.88 -7.04 4.01
CA GLY A 153 5.94 -6.04 4.07
C GLY A 153 6.51 -5.73 2.70
N ALA A 154 7.02 -4.51 2.53
CA ALA A 154 7.80 -4.12 1.36
C ALA A 154 8.70 -2.93 1.70
N SER A 155 9.51 -2.47 0.75
CA SER A 155 10.28 -1.24 0.91
C SER A 155 10.37 -0.44 -0.38
N ILE A 156 10.66 0.85 -0.23
CA ILE A 156 11.04 1.76 -1.32
C ILE A 156 12.40 2.41 -1.02
N PRO A 157 13.14 2.87 -2.04
CA PRO A 157 14.35 3.67 -1.81
C PRO A 157 14.04 4.94 -1.01
N LEU A 158 14.97 5.38 -0.16
CA LEU A 158 14.79 6.61 0.64
C LEU A 158 14.54 7.83 -0.25
N THR A 159 15.19 7.90 -1.41
CA THR A 159 14.97 8.97 -2.40
C THR A 159 13.51 9.09 -2.83
N LYS A 160 12.81 7.96 -3.00
CA LYS A 160 11.37 7.97 -3.28
C LYS A 160 10.56 8.34 -2.05
N ALA A 161 10.92 7.82 -0.88
CA ALA A 161 10.21 8.10 0.37
C ALA A 161 10.27 9.58 0.79
N LEU A 162 11.35 10.29 0.45
CA LEU A 162 11.51 11.73 0.68
C LEU A 162 10.83 12.61 -0.38
N SER A 163 10.24 12.03 -1.43
CA SER A 163 9.46 12.80 -2.41
C SER A 163 8.16 13.33 -1.81
N ASP A 164 7.62 14.38 -2.41
CA ASP A 164 6.41 15.06 -1.92
C ASP A 164 5.09 14.33 -2.22
N GLU A 165 5.14 13.28 -3.04
CA GLU A 165 3.96 12.54 -3.53
C GLU A 165 3.67 11.23 -2.77
N VAL A 166 4.63 10.72 -1.98
CA VAL A 166 4.40 9.51 -1.19
C VAL A 166 3.62 9.88 0.06
N LEU A 167 2.43 9.30 0.19
CA LEU A 167 1.51 9.61 1.28
C LEU A 167 1.41 8.46 2.28
N LEU A 168 1.31 8.83 3.54
CA LEU A 168 0.63 8.05 4.56
C LEU A 168 -0.84 8.49 4.53
N ALA A 169 -1.65 7.76 3.78
CA ALA A 169 -3.03 8.09 3.50
C ALA A 169 -3.99 7.40 4.47
N ASP A 170 -4.99 8.15 4.91
CA ASP A 170 -6.10 7.67 5.77
C ASP A 170 -7.48 8.02 5.19
N GLU A 171 -7.49 8.63 4.01
CA GLU A 171 -8.67 8.98 3.23
C GLU A 171 -8.46 8.61 1.74
N MET A 172 -9.55 8.21 1.10
CA MET A 172 -9.63 7.84 -0.32
C MET A 172 -10.94 8.38 -0.89
N ASN A 173 -10.85 9.16 -1.96
CA ASN A 173 -11.99 9.85 -2.60
C ASN A 173 -12.84 10.64 -1.58
N ALA A 174 -12.18 11.46 -0.77
CA ALA A 174 -12.77 12.32 0.26
C ALA A 174 -13.55 11.60 1.39
N ALA A 175 -13.39 10.29 1.52
CA ALA A 175 -13.96 9.49 2.61
C ALA A 175 -12.84 8.73 3.36
N PRO A 176 -13.05 8.34 4.63
CA PRO A 176 -12.13 7.43 5.32
C PRO A 176 -11.89 6.15 4.50
N LEU A 177 -10.69 5.59 4.59
CA LEU A 177 -10.39 4.32 3.93
C LEU A 177 -11.41 3.24 4.32
N ALA A 178 -11.86 2.45 3.35
CA ALA A 178 -12.53 1.20 3.63
C ALA A 178 -11.53 0.15 4.18
N PRO A 179 -11.97 -0.83 5.00
CA PRO A 179 -11.10 -1.90 5.50
C PRO A 179 -10.29 -2.60 4.40
N GLU A 180 -10.92 -2.89 3.25
CA GLU A 180 -10.33 -3.56 2.09
C GLU A 180 -9.16 -2.76 1.48
N HIS A 181 -9.19 -1.43 1.65
CA HIS A 181 -8.23 -0.47 1.10
C HIS A 181 -7.25 0.08 2.15
N GLY A 182 -7.27 -0.45 3.37
CA GLY A 182 -6.21 -0.23 4.36
C GLY A 182 -6.59 0.62 5.56
N PHE A 183 -7.86 0.74 5.91
CA PHE A 183 -8.26 1.42 7.16
C PHE A 183 -7.45 0.95 8.38
N PRO A 184 -6.94 1.86 9.24
CA PRO A 184 -7.11 3.31 9.19
C PRO A 184 -6.00 4.04 8.41
N LEU A 185 -4.92 3.35 8.03
CA LEU A 185 -3.74 3.95 7.45
C LEU A 185 -3.08 3.03 6.42
N ARG A 186 -2.72 3.61 5.28
CA ARG A 186 -1.94 2.94 4.24
C ARG A 186 -0.80 3.84 3.76
N VAL A 187 0.21 3.26 3.12
CA VAL A 187 1.11 4.02 2.26
C VAL A 187 0.60 4.00 0.82
N VAL A 188 0.72 5.12 0.13
CA VAL A 188 0.47 5.29 -1.30
C VAL A 188 1.76 5.76 -1.94
N VAL A 189 2.28 4.99 -2.90
CA VAL A 189 3.54 5.26 -3.59
C VAL A 189 3.25 5.46 -5.08
N PRO A 190 2.96 6.70 -5.53
CA PRO A 190 2.65 6.96 -6.94
C PRO A 190 3.81 6.56 -7.85
N GLY A 191 3.49 6.05 -9.05
CA GLY A 191 4.47 5.59 -10.03
C GLY A 191 5.16 4.25 -9.70
N TYR A 192 4.80 3.59 -8.60
CA TYR A 192 5.28 2.25 -8.25
C TYR A 192 4.16 1.22 -8.38
N ILE A 193 4.52 -0.05 -8.53
CA ILE A 193 3.55 -1.15 -8.51
C ILE A 193 2.76 -1.13 -7.18
N GLY A 194 1.49 -1.53 -7.23
CA GLY A 194 0.58 -1.49 -6.08
C GLY A 194 1.08 -2.26 -4.84
N ALA A 195 1.93 -3.27 -5.03
CA ALA A 195 2.57 -4.03 -3.95
C ALA A 195 3.44 -3.16 -3.01
N ARG A 196 3.90 -1.98 -3.44
CA ARG A 196 4.66 -1.05 -2.58
C ARG A 196 3.79 -0.07 -1.81
N SER A 197 2.49 -0.03 -2.12
CA SER A 197 1.50 0.77 -1.41
C SER A 197 0.83 -0.08 -0.33
N LEU A 198 1.52 -0.36 0.78
CA LEU A 198 1.02 -1.23 1.86
C LEU A 198 -0.26 -0.68 2.48
N LYS A 199 -1.16 -1.60 2.83
CA LYS A 199 -2.39 -1.36 3.59
C LYS A 199 -2.17 -1.70 5.06
N TRP A 200 -3.00 -1.15 5.95
CA TRP A 200 -2.99 -1.47 7.38
C TRP A 200 -1.61 -1.24 8.03
N LEU A 201 -0.98 -0.13 7.65
CA LEU A 201 0.42 0.18 7.96
C LEU A 201 0.62 0.33 9.47
N THR A 202 1.57 -0.41 10.05
CA THR A 202 1.89 -0.35 11.50
C THR A 202 3.31 0.13 11.76
N LEU A 203 4.21 -0.03 10.79
CA LEU A 203 5.61 0.33 10.92
C LEU A 203 6.16 0.99 9.66
N VAL A 204 6.96 2.03 9.87
CA VAL A 204 7.92 2.60 8.93
C VAL A 204 9.32 2.42 9.54
N ARG A 205 10.23 1.76 8.84
CA ARG A 205 11.61 1.53 9.31
C ARG A 205 12.63 2.03 8.30
N LEU A 206 13.53 2.92 8.72
CA LEU A 206 14.70 3.28 7.91
C LEU A 206 15.81 2.23 8.09
N GLN A 207 16.37 1.73 6.99
CA GLN A 207 17.38 0.67 7.02
C GLN A 207 18.34 0.73 5.83
N ASP A 208 19.44 -0.03 5.90
CA ASP A 208 20.56 -0.03 4.96
C ASP A 208 20.37 -0.95 3.74
N ARG A 209 19.23 -1.64 3.65
CA ARG A 209 18.92 -2.60 2.58
C ARG A 209 17.42 -2.69 2.32
N PRO A 210 16.96 -3.20 1.17
CA PRO A 210 15.53 -3.49 0.94
C PRO A 210 14.94 -4.40 2.02
N SER A 211 13.63 -4.31 2.24
CA SER A 211 12.89 -5.19 3.18
C SER A 211 13.17 -6.66 2.89
N ASP A 212 13.42 -7.44 3.93
CA ASP A 212 13.63 -8.89 3.89
C ASP A 212 12.33 -9.69 3.77
N ASN A 213 11.17 -9.02 3.74
CA ASN A 213 9.87 -9.65 3.56
C ASN A 213 9.85 -10.54 2.29
N PRO A 214 9.29 -11.76 2.35
CA PRO A 214 9.23 -12.65 1.19
C PRO A 214 8.65 -12.01 -0.07
N PHE A 215 7.66 -11.13 0.06
CA PHE A 215 7.06 -10.43 -1.09
C PHE A 215 7.97 -9.36 -1.72
N GLN A 216 8.98 -8.89 -1.01
CA GLN A 216 10.02 -8.00 -1.56
C GLN A 216 11.16 -8.82 -2.18
N GLN A 217 11.52 -9.94 -1.54
CA GLN A 217 12.72 -10.71 -1.87
C GLN A 217 12.50 -11.79 -2.94
N LYS A 218 11.34 -12.42 -2.98
CA LYS A 218 11.05 -13.55 -3.88
C LYS A 218 10.01 -13.20 -4.94
N GLU A 219 9.03 -12.37 -4.59
CA GLU A 219 7.90 -12.02 -5.47
C GLU A 219 8.07 -10.66 -6.15
N TYR A 220 7.19 -10.39 -7.12
CA TYR A 220 7.11 -9.11 -7.85
C TYR A 220 8.43 -8.69 -8.52
N LYS A 221 9.06 -9.66 -9.20
CA LYS A 221 10.27 -9.49 -10.02
C LYS A 221 9.98 -9.90 -11.46
N LEU A 222 10.75 -9.33 -12.40
CA LEU A 222 10.75 -9.70 -13.81
C LEU A 222 11.95 -10.61 -14.11
#